data_AF-A0A420S0E3-F1
#
_entry.id   AF-A0A420S0E3-F1
#
_cell.length_a   1.000
_cell.length_b   1.000
_cell.length_c   1.000
_cell.angle_alpha   90.00
_cell.angle_beta   90.00
_cell.angle_gamma   90.00
#
_symmetry.space_group_name_H-M   'P 1'
#
loop_
_entity.id
_entity.type
_entity.pdbx_description
1 polymer ?
#
loop_
_entity_poly.entity_id
_entity_poly.type
_entity_poly.pdbx_seq_one_letter_code
_entity_poly.pdbx_strand_id
1 'polypeptide(L)'
;MAQPRAETFRTPVADARPVLLAALQSADGMAHGVLVGEIADAITQRFEATSPIYIDVSTEKRYREPGCSRLKVLFWQEGVKLPDVAAPRRQTIEFGINYCLDGLPPKSLR
;
A
#
# COMPACT_ATOMS: atom_id res chain seq x y z
N MET A 1 22.23 7.25 10.21
CA MET A 1 21.83 6.38 11.33
C MET A 1 20.61 5.61 10.86
N ALA A 2 20.71 4.30 10.62
CA ALA A 2 19.56 3.50 10.20
C ALA A 2 18.66 3.29 11.42
N GLN A 3 17.44 3.83 11.37
CA GLN A 3 16.45 3.70 12.43
C GLN A 3 16.14 2.21 12.64
N PRO A 4 16.05 1.71 13.89
CA PRO A 4 15.59 0.36 14.14
C PRO A 4 14.18 0.24 13.56
N ARG A 5 13.96 -0.74 12.68
CA ARG A 5 12.64 -1.00 12.11
C ARG A 5 11.75 -1.43 13.27
N ALA A 6 11.02 -0.50 13.87
CA ALA A 6 9.86 -0.82 14.68
C ALA A 6 9.02 -1.80 13.87
N GLU A 7 8.67 -2.94 14.45
CA GLU A 7 7.81 -3.92 13.78
C GLU A 7 6.56 -3.19 13.31
N THR A 8 6.48 -3.00 12.00
CA THR A 8 5.36 -2.31 11.39
C THR A 8 4.17 -3.24 11.51
N PHE A 9 3.17 -2.88 12.30
CA PHE A 9 1.95 -3.66 12.38
C PHE A 9 1.23 -3.60 11.02
N ARG A 10 1.06 -4.74 10.37
CA ARG A 10 0.44 -4.84 9.04
C ARG A 10 -0.87 -5.60 9.15
N THR A 11 -1.96 -4.93 8.81
CA THR A 11 -3.31 -5.52 8.90
C THR A 11 -3.57 -6.40 7.67
N PRO A 12 -4.05 -7.65 7.83
CA PRO A 12 -4.54 -8.45 6.69
C PRO A 12 -5.75 -7.78 6.04
N VAL A 13 -5.71 -7.57 4.73
CA VAL A 13 -6.77 -6.90 3.96
C VAL A 13 -7.05 -7.61 2.64
N ALA A 14 -8.32 -7.63 2.22
CA ALA A 14 -8.71 -8.20 0.92
C ALA A 14 -8.42 -7.23 -0.26
N ASP A 15 -8.35 -5.93 0.02
CA ASP A 15 -8.02 -4.89 -0.95
C ASP A 15 -7.36 -3.69 -0.23
N ALA A 16 -6.98 -2.65 -0.99
CA ALA A 16 -6.25 -1.50 -0.46
C ALA A 16 -7.11 -0.53 0.39
N ARG A 17 -8.43 -0.51 0.22
CA ARG A 17 -9.32 0.51 0.77
C ARG A 17 -9.21 0.64 2.30
N PRO A 18 -9.18 -0.45 3.09
CA PRO A 18 -9.03 -0.32 4.54
C PRO A 18 -7.73 0.39 4.94
N VAL A 19 -6.65 0.17 4.21
CA VAL A 19 -5.34 0.79 4.45
C VAL A 19 -5.37 2.28 4.08
N LEU A 20 -6.03 2.64 2.98
CA LEU A 20 -6.23 4.05 2.58
C LEU A 20 -6.99 4.84 3.65
N LEU A 21 -8.10 4.27 4.14
CA LEU A 21 -8.92 4.90 5.19
C LEU A 21 -8.15 5.03 6.51
N ALA A 22 -7.40 3.99 6.90
CA ALA A 22 -6.57 4.04 8.09
C ALA A 22 -5.49 5.14 7.99
N ALA A 23 -4.85 5.31 6.84
CA ALA A 23 -3.85 6.37 6.65
C ALA A 23 -4.47 7.78 6.74
N LEU A 24 -5.70 7.96 6.21
CA LEU A 24 -6.42 9.24 6.34
C LEU A 24 -6.75 9.58 7.80
N GLN A 25 -7.10 8.56 8.59
CA GLN A 25 -7.46 8.67 10.01
C GLN A 25 -6.25 8.70 10.94
N SER A 26 -5.08 8.25 10.48
CA SER A 26 -3.87 8.23 11.29
C SER A 26 -3.32 9.63 11.56
N ALA A 27 -2.83 9.83 12.79
CA ALA A 27 -2.17 11.06 13.22
C ALA A 27 -0.87 11.31 12.44
N ASP A 28 -0.08 10.26 12.18
CA ASP A 28 1.15 10.32 11.39
C ASP A 28 0.90 10.25 9.86
N GLY A 29 -0.35 10.01 9.46
CA GLY A 29 -0.75 9.91 8.06
C GLY A 29 -0.28 8.62 7.37
N MET A 30 0.11 7.59 8.13
CA MET A 30 0.61 6.32 7.62
C MET A 30 -0.31 5.15 8.00
N ALA A 31 -0.36 4.14 7.14
CA ALA A 31 -0.96 2.85 7.45
C ALA A 31 -0.35 1.73 6.60
N HIS A 32 -0.43 0.51 7.12
CA HIS A 32 0.23 -0.64 6.53
C HIS A 32 -0.68 -1.87 6.50
N GLY A 33 -0.62 -2.59 5.39
CA GLY A 33 -1.40 -3.80 5.17
C GLY A 33 -0.58 -4.95 4.58
N VAL A 34 -1.17 -6.14 4.66
CA VAL A 34 -0.79 -7.33 3.90
C VAL A 34 -2.02 -7.74 3.09
N LEU A 35 -1.88 -7.81 1.77
CA LEU A 35 -2.96 -8.28 0.90
C LEU A 35 -3.11 -9.79 1.08
N VAL A 36 -4.33 -10.24 1.35
CA VAL A 36 -4.69 -11.65 1.54
C VAL A 36 -5.86 -12.05 0.65
N GLY A 37 -6.05 -13.37 0.48
CA GLY A 37 -7.12 -13.95 -0.32
C GLY A 37 -6.61 -14.56 -1.63
N GLU A 38 -7.53 -15.22 -2.35
CA GLU A 38 -7.18 -16.10 -3.47
C GLU A 38 -6.36 -15.41 -4.57
N ILE A 39 -6.65 -14.14 -4.88
CA ILE A 39 -5.90 -13.38 -5.88
C ILE A 39 -4.47 -13.10 -5.41
N ALA A 40 -4.28 -12.74 -4.12
CA ALA A 40 -2.96 -12.49 -3.56
C ALA A 40 -2.11 -13.77 -3.54
N ASP A 41 -2.74 -14.89 -3.20
CA ASP A 41 -2.10 -16.21 -3.20
C ASP A 41 -1.70 -16.61 -4.62
N ALA A 42 -2.60 -16.45 -5.61
CA ALA A 42 -2.32 -16.76 -7.01
C ALA A 42 -1.18 -15.91 -7.58
N ILE A 43 -1.11 -14.61 -7.26
CA ILE A 43 0.00 -13.74 -7.66
C ILE A 43 1.31 -14.23 -7.04
N THR A 44 1.31 -14.50 -5.73
CA THR A 44 2.49 -14.97 -4.99
C THR A 44 3.02 -16.28 -5.57
N GLN A 45 2.13 -17.24 -5.85
CA GLN A 45 2.47 -18.53 -6.46
C GLN A 45 2.99 -18.36 -7.90
N ARG A 46 2.30 -17.56 -8.73
CA ARG A 46 2.67 -17.32 -10.13
C ARG A 46 4.10 -16.78 -10.27
N PHE A 47 4.52 -15.93 -9.34
CA PHE A 47 5.84 -15.31 -9.36
C PHE A 47 6.84 -15.95 -8.39
N GLU A 48 6.51 -17.12 -7.81
CA GLU A 48 7.36 -17.83 -6.85
C GLU A 48 7.92 -16.91 -5.75
N ALA A 49 7.12 -15.94 -5.31
CA ALA A 49 7.57 -14.90 -4.40
C ALA A 49 7.79 -15.44 -2.98
N THR A 50 8.72 -14.82 -2.25
CA THR A 50 9.11 -15.28 -0.90
C THR A 50 8.41 -14.54 0.23
N SER A 51 7.58 -13.55 -0.09
CA SER A 51 6.76 -12.83 0.88
C SER A 51 5.33 -12.66 0.39
N PRO A 52 4.38 -12.30 1.28
CA PRO A 52 3.10 -11.74 0.88
C PRO A 52 3.28 -10.43 0.11
N ILE A 53 2.17 -9.95 -0.47
CA ILE A 53 2.11 -8.61 -1.06
C ILE A 53 1.81 -7.62 0.07
N TYR A 54 2.75 -6.70 0.29
CA TYR A 54 2.65 -5.65 1.28
C TYR A 54 2.05 -4.39 0.67
N ILE A 55 1.30 -3.64 1.48
CA ILE A 55 0.73 -2.33 1.14
C ILE A 55 1.23 -1.33 2.16
N ASP A 56 1.88 -0.27 1.68
CA ASP A 56 2.27 0.89 2.50
C ASP A 56 1.57 2.12 1.95
N VAL A 57 0.87 2.85 2.83
CA VAL A 57 0.18 4.09 2.47
C VAL A 57 0.73 5.22 3.33
N SER A 58 1.04 6.34 2.69
CA SER A 58 1.46 7.56 3.37
C SER A 58 0.76 8.77 2.79
N THR A 59 0.37 9.72 3.65
CA THR A 59 -0.20 10.99 3.24
C THR A 59 0.87 11.92 2.68
N GLU A 60 0.78 12.28 1.40
CA GLU A 60 1.68 13.26 0.76
C GLU A 60 1.22 14.70 1.01
N LYS A 61 -0.10 14.91 1.01
CA LYS A 61 -0.71 16.25 1.17
C LYS A 61 -2.12 16.13 1.72
N ARG A 62 -2.44 16.90 2.76
CA ARG A 62 -3.83 17.06 3.23
C ARG A 62 -4.51 18.19 2.45
N TYR A 63 -5.74 17.96 2.00
CA TYR A 63 -6.51 18.98 1.28
C TYR A 63 -7.29 19.88 2.25
N ARG A 64 -7.81 21.00 1.73
CA ARG A 64 -8.68 21.90 2.52
C ARG A 64 -10.01 21.24 2.86
N GLU A 65 -10.50 20.37 1.98
CA GLU A 65 -11.70 19.56 2.21
C GLU A 65 -11.41 18.54 3.34
N PRO A 66 -12.17 18.57 4.44
CA PRO A 66 -11.94 17.69 5.58
C PRO A 66 -12.02 16.22 5.20
N GLY A 67 -11.09 15.41 5.74
CA GLY A 67 -11.04 13.97 5.48
C GLY A 67 -10.50 13.59 4.10
N CYS A 68 -10.00 14.54 3.31
CA CYS A 68 -9.43 14.31 1.99
C CYS A 68 -7.91 14.52 1.98
N SER A 69 -7.18 13.67 1.27
CA SER A 69 -5.73 13.81 1.10
C SER A 69 -5.24 13.22 -0.23
N ARG A 70 -4.06 13.66 -0.66
CA ARG A 70 -3.21 12.93 -1.60
C ARG A 70 -2.50 11.84 -0.81
N LEU A 71 -2.72 10.60 -1.19
CA LEU A 71 -2.05 9.44 -0.63
C LEU A 71 -1.04 8.90 -1.63
N LYS A 72 0.14 8.53 -1.16
CA LYS A 72 1.07 7.63 -1.86
C LYS A 72 0.76 6.21 -1.43
N VAL A 73 0.62 5.32 -2.41
CA VAL A 73 0.35 3.90 -2.20
C VAL A 73 1.50 3.11 -2.82
N LEU A 74 2.12 2.27 -2.02
CA LEU A 74 3.22 1.40 -2.42
C LEU A 74 2.82 -0.05 -2.16
N PHE A 75 2.64 -0.81 -3.25
CA PHE A 75 2.60 -2.27 -3.19
C PHE A 75 4.00 -2.81 -3.38
N TRP A 76 4.40 -3.80 -2.60
CA TRP A 76 5.68 -4.46 -2.79
C TRP A 76 5.68 -5.91 -2.32
N GLN A 77 6.58 -6.70 -2.91
CA GLN A 77 6.74 -8.11 -2.59
C GLN A 77 8.21 -8.52 -2.79
N GLU A 78 8.74 -9.34 -1.89
CA GLU A 78 10.09 -9.89 -1.96
C GLU A 78 10.16 -11.16 -2.80
N GLY A 79 11.35 -11.42 -3.35
CA GLY A 79 11.64 -12.68 -4.02
C GLY A 79 10.79 -12.94 -5.26
N VAL A 80 10.22 -11.91 -5.87
CA VAL A 80 9.42 -12.04 -7.09
C VAL A 80 10.34 -12.48 -8.23
N LYS A 81 10.02 -13.63 -8.82
CA LYS A 81 10.70 -14.22 -9.97
C LYS A 81 9.94 -13.83 -11.23
N LEU A 82 10.58 -13.01 -12.07
CA LEU A 82 10.03 -12.59 -13.35
C LEU A 82 10.64 -13.42 -14.49
N PRO A 83 9.90 -13.66 -15.58
CA PRO A 83 10.48 -14.19 -16.81
C PRO A 83 11.68 -13.33 -17.26
N ASP A 84 12.70 -13.98 -17.80
CA ASP A 84 13.90 -13.34 -18.37
C ASP A 84 14.72 -12.48 -17.39
N VAL A 85 14.50 -12.64 -16.08
CA VAL A 85 15.29 -11.99 -15.03
C VAL A 85 16.09 -13.04 -14.25
N ALA A 86 17.41 -12.84 -14.17
CA ALA A 86 18.36 -13.82 -13.65
C ALA A 86 18.18 -14.18 -12.17
N ALA A 87 17.66 -13.26 -11.33
CA ALA A 87 17.51 -13.49 -9.91
C ALA A 87 16.18 -12.95 -9.37
N PRO A 88 15.54 -13.65 -8.41
CA PRO A 88 14.42 -13.12 -7.66
C PRO A 88 14.78 -11.79 -7.00
N ARG A 89 13.86 -10.83 -7.04
CA ARG A 89 14.11 -9.49 -6.50
C ARG A 89 12.82 -8.87 -5.97
N ARG A 90 12.97 -7.85 -5.14
CA ARG A 90 11.82 -7.01 -4.74
C ARG A 90 11.19 -6.39 -5.98
N GLN A 91 9.86 -6.46 -6.08
CA GLN A 91 9.08 -5.67 -7.01
C GLN A 91 8.22 -4.67 -6.26
N THR A 92 8.00 -3.51 -6.89
CA THR A 92 7.26 -2.40 -6.31
C THR A 92 6.34 -1.79 -7.35
N ILE A 93 5.11 -1.47 -6.94
CA ILE A 93 4.18 -0.65 -7.70
C ILE A 93 3.83 0.54 -6.83
N GLU A 94 4.22 1.73 -7.25
CA GLU A 94 3.95 2.97 -6.54
C GLU A 94 3.05 3.87 -7.39
N PHE A 95 2.03 4.44 -6.76
CA PHE A 95 1.20 5.46 -7.37
C PHE A 95 0.63 6.40 -6.31
N GLY A 96 0.17 7.57 -6.75
CA GLY A 96 -0.54 8.50 -5.89
C GLY A 96 -2.02 8.59 -6.25
N ILE A 97 -2.87 8.74 -5.24
CA ILE A 97 -4.32 8.85 -5.38
C ILE A 97 -4.87 10.02 -4.55
N ASN A 98 -5.86 10.74 -5.09
CA ASN A 98 -6.63 11.73 -4.32
C ASN A 98 -7.82 11.00 -3.73
N TYR A 99 -7.90 10.92 -2.41
CA TYR A 99 -8.87 10.05 -1.73
C TYR A 99 -9.46 10.73 -0.50
N CYS A 100 -10.74 10.50 -0.26
CA CYS A 100 -11.50 11.00 0.88
C CYS A 100 -12.09 9.85 1.69
N LEU A 101 -12.55 10.14 2.91
CA LEU A 101 -13.16 9.13 3.81
C LEU A 101 -14.43 8.49 3.25
N ASP A 102 -15.14 9.17 2.33
CA ASP A 102 -16.30 8.64 1.62
C ASP A 102 -15.91 7.69 0.45
N GLY A 103 -14.61 7.56 0.18
CA GLY A 103 -14.06 6.74 -0.90
C GLY A 103 -14.05 7.40 -2.27
N LEU A 104 -14.44 8.67 -2.37
CA LEU A 104 -14.46 9.45 -3.60
C LEU A 104 -13.25 10.38 -3.71
N PRO A 105 -12.93 10.89 -4.91
CA PRO A 105 -11.97 11.98 -5.07
C PRO A 105 -12.51 13.30 -4.44
N PRO A 106 -11.62 14.19 -3.98
CA PRO A 106 -12.03 15.49 -3.43
C PRO A 106 -12.81 16.30 -4.46
N LYS A 107 -13.97 16.83 -4.07
CA LYS A 107 -14.81 17.65 -4.96
C LYS A 107 -14.13 18.98 -5.28
N SER A 108 -13.30 19.47 -4.37
CA SER A 108 -12.49 20.68 -4.51
C SER A 108 -11.41 20.64 -5.61
N LEU A 109 -11.15 19.48 -6.21
CA LEU A 109 -10.16 19.30 -7.28
C LEU A 109 -10.78 19.00 -8.65
N ARG A 110 -12.11 19.07 -8.77
CA ARG A 110 -12.82 18.94 -10.04
C ARG A 110 -12.70 20.21 -10.88
#